data_AF-A0A8S3HW04-F1
#
_entry.id   AF-A0A8S3HW04-F1
#
_cell.length_a   1.000
_cell.length_b   1.000
_cell.length_c   1.000
_cell.angle_alpha   90.00
_cell.angle_beta   90.00
_cell.angle_gamma   90.00
#
_symmetry.space_group_name_H-M   'P 1'
#
loop_
_entity.id
_entity.type
_entity.pdbx_description
1 polymer ?
#
loop_
_entity_poly.entity_id
_entity_poly.type
_entity_poly.pdbx_seq_one_letter_code
_entity_poly.pdbx_strand_id
1 'polypeptide(L)'
;MDIISRDVYLPLLSCNLLVSDIEKDRFLDLFHRLLNQTAATHTIQAESIVLPLPAFNILAHISQQEPERQQSILSILENTLTNWSKQIKQLLQEELKPSFYSREQSSIRDQVQLWTSRINKLNNLLVQLDSPFVQDVLKNLARNRSPYLASFMDIKIEITRAVTHAERNLSFVSTLSPWIFQINNSNNLNEILSYLPSLMHTLFLIWQHSHYYHQKDKFSQLLEVVSSEIVLRAKQIIANNISSKATNV
;
A
#
# COMPACT_ATOMS: atom_id res chain seq x y z
N MET A 1 -11.96 -17.38 9.62
CA MET A 1 -12.01 -17.26 11.10
C MET A 1 -12.57 -15.93 11.55
N ASP A 2 -12.27 -14.81 10.87
CA ASP A 2 -12.71 -13.47 11.29
C ASP A 2 -14.23 -13.24 11.32
N ILE A 3 -15.00 -13.89 10.43
CA ILE A 3 -16.47 -13.73 10.39
C ILE A 3 -17.12 -14.41 11.60
N ILE A 4 -16.65 -15.60 11.98
CA ILE A 4 -17.23 -16.38 13.09
C ILE A 4 -16.84 -15.73 14.44
N SER A 5 -15.60 -15.27 14.59
CA SER A 5 -15.17 -14.55 15.81
C SER A 5 -15.90 -13.22 16.00
N ARG A 6 -16.14 -12.48 14.91
CA ARG A 6 -16.79 -11.16 14.94
C ARG A 6 -18.32 -11.23 15.05
N ASP A 7 -18.97 -12.09 14.27
CA ASP A 7 -20.43 -12.06 14.13
C ASP A 7 -21.14 -13.05 15.07
N VAL A 8 -20.43 -14.03 15.61
CA VAL A 8 -21.00 -15.03 16.53
C VAL A 8 -20.48 -14.85 17.95
N TYR A 9 -19.17 -14.80 18.15
CA TYR A 9 -18.60 -14.77 19.49
C TYR A 9 -18.69 -13.41 20.17
N LEU A 10 -18.55 -12.31 19.44
CA LEU A 10 -18.60 -10.96 20.02
C LEU A 10 -19.99 -10.60 20.59
N PRO A 11 -21.11 -10.85 19.90
CA PRO A 11 -22.45 -10.69 20.45
C PRO A 11 -22.71 -11.61 21.66
N LEU A 12 -22.27 -12.88 21.58
CA LEU A 12 -22.44 -13.84 22.67
C LEU A 12 -21.66 -13.44 23.93
N LEU A 13 -20.45 -12.89 23.75
CA LEU A 13 -19.63 -12.36 24.84
C LEU A 13 -20.19 -11.07 25.44
N SER A 14 -20.80 -10.20 24.63
CA SER A 14 -21.47 -9.00 25.15
C SER A 14 -22.77 -9.31 25.88
N CYS A 15 -23.44 -10.40 25.53
CA CYS A 15 -24.79 -10.71 26.03
C CYS A 15 -24.84 -11.80 27.11
N ASN A 16 -23.81 -12.64 27.29
CA ASN A 16 -23.85 -13.71 28.27
C ASN A 16 -22.46 -14.03 28.86
N LEU A 17 -22.21 -13.63 30.11
CA LEU A 17 -21.62 -14.49 31.16
C LEU A 17 -21.51 -13.71 32.50
N LEU A 18 -21.88 -14.42 33.56
CA LEU A 18 -22.07 -14.05 34.97
C LEU A 18 -20.81 -13.59 35.74
N VAL A 19 -19.91 -12.85 35.09
CA VAL A 19 -18.64 -12.43 35.69
C VAL A 19 -18.63 -10.91 35.87
N SER A 20 -18.01 -10.44 36.96
CA SER A 20 -17.92 -9.03 37.34
C SER A 20 -17.50 -8.13 36.17
N ASP A 21 -18.05 -6.91 36.11
CA ASP A 21 -17.86 -6.00 34.96
C ASP A 21 -16.39 -5.71 34.62
N ILE A 22 -15.50 -5.77 35.62
CA ILE A 22 -14.05 -5.53 35.48
C ILE A 22 -13.36 -6.62 34.64
N GLU A 23 -13.80 -7.88 34.74
CA GLU A 23 -13.20 -8.99 33.99
C GLU A 23 -13.70 -9.02 32.54
N LYS A 24 -14.93 -8.55 32.29
CA LYS A 24 -15.47 -8.37 30.94
C LYS A 24 -14.73 -7.30 30.16
N ASP A 25 -14.45 -6.16 30.78
CA ASP A 25 -13.71 -5.07 30.12
C ASP A 25 -12.29 -5.51 29.73
N ARG A 26 -11.58 -6.20 30.63
CA ARG A 26 -10.25 -6.77 30.33
C ARG A 26 -10.30 -7.82 29.22
N PHE A 27 -11.34 -8.65 29.21
CA PHE A 27 -11.50 -9.67 28.19
C PHE A 27 -11.85 -9.06 26.83
N LEU A 28 -12.72 -8.05 26.78
CA LEU A 28 -13.01 -7.25 25.59
C LEU A 28 -11.74 -6.60 25.04
N ASP A 29 -10.92 -5.99 25.90
CA ASP A 29 -9.63 -5.42 25.51
C ASP A 29 -8.68 -6.47 24.92
N LEU A 30 -8.60 -7.65 25.54
CA LEU A 30 -7.79 -8.77 25.04
C LEU A 30 -8.33 -9.29 23.70
N PHE A 31 -9.65 -9.38 23.53
CA PHE A 31 -10.28 -9.84 22.31
C PHE A 31 -10.11 -8.85 21.17
N HIS A 32 -10.25 -7.55 21.43
CA HIS A 32 -9.91 -6.49 20.49
C HIS A 32 -8.43 -6.54 20.11
N ARG A 33 -7.53 -6.75 21.08
CA ARG A 33 -6.10 -6.90 20.80
C ARG A 33 -5.82 -8.11 19.92
N LEU A 34 -6.48 -9.23 20.16
CA LEU A 34 -6.34 -10.46 19.37
C LEU A 34 -6.89 -10.27 17.94
N LEU A 35 -8.07 -9.66 17.78
CA LEU A 35 -8.63 -9.28 16.47
C LEU A 35 -7.70 -8.34 15.70
N ASN A 36 -7.11 -7.36 16.39
CA ASN A 36 -6.14 -6.46 15.79
C ASN A 36 -4.87 -7.21 15.34
N GLN A 37 -4.44 -8.22 16.10
CA GLN A 37 -3.30 -9.07 15.75
C GLN A 37 -3.62 -10.02 14.59
N THR A 38 -4.80 -10.65 14.54
CA THR A 38 -5.17 -11.55 13.43
C THR A 38 -5.40 -10.80 12.13
N ALA A 39 -5.99 -9.61 12.19
CA ALA A 39 -6.09 -8.73 11.04
C ALA A 39 -4.71 -8.32 10.54
N ALA A 40 -3.80 -7.94 11.46
CA ALA A 40 -2.41 -7.61 11.11
C ALA A 40 -1.69 -8.80 10.45
N THR A 41 -1.84 -10.03 10.94
CA THR A 41 -1.22 -11.21 10.28
C THR A 41 -1.86 -11.52 8.93
N HIS A 42 -3.18 -11.30 8.77
CA HIS A 42 -3.84 -11.43 7.47
C HIS A 42 -3.34 -10.37 6.47
N THR A 43 -3.06 -9.14 6.93
CA THR A 43 -2.50 -8.08 6.05
C THR A 43 -1.11 -8.43 5.54
N ILE A 44 -0.30 -9.10 6.36
CA ILE A 44 1.05 -9.55 5.99
C ILE A 44 0.99 -10.67 4.94
N GLN A 45 -0.03 -11.52 5.01
CA GLN A 45 -0.14 -12.73 4.20
C GLN A 45 -0.89 -12.53 2.87
N ALA A 46 -1.77 -11.53 2.76
CA ALA A 46 -2.65 -11.34 1.61
C ALA A 46 -2.26 -10.19 0.66
N GLU A 47 -1.11 -9.53 0.87
CA GLU A 47 -0.70 -8.29 0.17
C GLU A 47 -1.72 -7.14 0.21
N SER A 48 -2.82 -7.31 0.95
CA SER A 48 -3.93 -6.39 1.06
C SER A 48 -4.03 -5.90 2.51
N ILE A 49 -3.86 -4.60 2.67
CA ILE A 49 -4.01 -3.90 3.95
C ILE A 49 -5.49 -3.97 4.32
N VAL A 50 -5.85 -4.70 5.36
CA VAL A 50 -7.18 -4.70 5.97
C VAL A 50 -7.04 -4.02 7.32
N LEU A 51 -7.61 -2.83 7.46
CA LEU A 51 -7.69 -2.15 8.75
C LEU A 51 -8.49 -3.05 9.71
N PRO A 52 -7.95 -3.38 10.90
CA PRO A 52 -8.73 -4.09 11.90
C PRO A 52 -9.90 -3.21 12.30
N LEU A 53 -11.10 -3.60 11.93
CA LEU A 53 -12.33 -2.94 12.35
C LEU A 53 -12.61 -3.44 13.78
N PRO A 54 -12.57 -2.59 14.82
CA PRO A 54 -13.13 -2.98 16.11
C PRO A 54 -14.61 -3.32 15.93
N ALA A 55 -15.23 -3.98 16.87
CA ALA A 55 -16.68 -4.17 16.84
C ALA A 55 -17.43 -2.90 17.24
N PHE A 56 -17.29 -1.82 16.46
CA PHE A 56 -17.99 -0.56 16.70
C PHE A 56 -19.50 -0.71 16.71
N ASN A 57 -20.07 -1.62 15.89
CA ASN A 57 -21.51 -1.86 15.93
C ASN A 57 -21.96 -2.23 17.35
N ILE A 58 -21.18 -3.04 18.05
CA ILE A 58 -21.47 -3.48 19.42
C ILE A 58 -21.17 -2.35 20.41
N LEU A 59 -20.07 -1.61 20.24
CA LEU A 59 -19.73 -0.47 21.11
C LEU A 59 -20.70 0.72 20.97
N ALA A 60 -21.23 0.98 19.77
CA ALA A 60 -22.19 2.05 19.51
C ALA A 60 -23.59 1.72 20.08
N HIS A 61 -24.00 0.44 20.05
CA HIS A 61 -25.22 -0.01 20.71
C HIS A 61 -25.11 0.07 22.25
N ILE A 62 -23.95 -0.29 22.82
CA ILE A 62 -23.70 -0.19 24.28
C ILE A 62 -23.69 1.28 24.74
N SER A 63 -23.12 2.19 23.96
CA SER A 63 -23.11 3.64 24.27
C SER A 63 -24.50 4.28 24.30
N GLN A 64 -25.47 3.74 23.56
CA GLN A 64 -26.85 4.25 23.54
C GLN A 64 -27.68 3.71 24.70
N GLN A 65 -27.35 2.52 25.21
CA GLN A 65 -28.08 1.87 26.30
C GLN A 65 -27.55 2.26 27.68
N GLU A 66 -26.26 2.61 27.81
CA GLU A 66 -25.65 2.95 29.10
C GLU A 66 -24.78 4.22 29.03
N PRO A 67 -25.29 5.37 29.48
CA PRO A 67 -24.57 6.65 29.44
C PRO A 67 -23.34 6.69 30.36
N GLU A 68 -23.27 5.86 31.40
CA GLU A 68 -22.10 5.76 32.29
C GLU A 68 -20.87 5.18 31.58
N ARG A 69 -21.06 4.36 30.53
CA ARG A 69 -19.97 3.78 29.73
C ARG A 69 -19.57 4.64 28.52
N GLN A 70 -20.19 5.82 28.34
CA GLN A 70 -19.90 6.68 27.19
C GLN A 70 -18.42 7.14 27.16
N GLN A 71 -17.82 7.43 28.32
CA GLN A 71 -16.40 7.83 28.41
C GLN A 71 -15.43 6.69 28.11
N SER A 72 -15.71 5.46 28.58
CA SER A 72 -14.85 4.30 28.27
C SER A 72 -14.91 3.94 26.80
N ILE A 73 -16.11 4.01 26.18
CA ILE A 73 -16.30 3.77 24.75
C ILE A 73 -15.58 4.83 23.91
N LEU A 74 -15.63 6.11 24.29
CA LEU A 74 -14.88 7.16 23.60
C LEU A 74 -13.37 6.92 23.65
N SER A 75 -12.83 6.53 24.80
CA SER A 75 -11.41 6.18 24.94
C SER A 75 -11.00 5.02 24.02
N ILE A 76 -11.84 3.99 23.90
CA ILE A 76 -11.61 2.86 22.98
C ILE A 76 -11.58 3.34 21.52
N LEU A 77 -12.47 4.25 21.14
CA LEU A 77 -12.52 4.81 19.78
C LEU A 77 -11.31 5.69 19.47
N GLU A 78 -10.88 6.52 20.41
CA GLU A 78 -9.68 7.36 20.27
C GLU A 78 -8.41 6.51 20.16
N ASN A 79 -8.31 5.45 20.97
CA ASN A 79 -7.22 4.48 20.88
C ASN A 79 -7.23 3.74 19.54
N THR A 80 -8.41 3.36 19.05
CA THR A 80 -8.57 2.75 17.72
C THR A 80 -8.05 3.70 16.63
N LEU A 81 -8.50 4.95 16.63
CA LEU A 81 -8.12 5.96 15.64
C LEU A 81 -6.60 6.19 15.64
N THR A 82 -6.02 6.24 16.84
CA THR A 82 -4.57 6.37 17.04
C THR A 82 -3.81 5.17 16.50
N ASN A 83 -4.33 3.96 16.70
CA ASN A 83 -3.70 2.74 16.20
C ASN A 83 -3.77 2.65 14.67
N TRP A 84 -4.91 2.94 14.06
CA TRP A 84 -5.03 3.04 12.60
C TRP A 84 -4.07 4.10 12.05
N SER A 85 -4.00 5.26 12.69
CA SER A 85 -3.08 6.34 12.32
C SER A 85 -1.62 5.88 12.31
N LYS A 86 -1.20 5.12 13.34
CA LYS A 86 0.15 4.55 13.43
C LYS A 86 0.41 3.50 12.35
N GLN A 87 -0.53 2.58 12.14
CA GLN A 87 -0.42 1.54 11.10
C GLN A 87 -0.28 2.16 9.71
N ILE A 88 -1.11 3.14 9.37
CA ILE A 88 -1.05 3.84 8.09
C ILE A 88 0.30 4.52 7.91
N LYS A 89 0.79 5.24 8.93
CA LYS A 89 2.10 5.90 8.86
C LYS A 89 3.25 4.91 8.71
N GLN A 90 3.19 3.78 9.41
CA GLN A 90 4.18 2.71 9.26
C GLN A 90 4.18 2.14 7.84
N LEU A 91 3.00 1.86 7.26
CA LEU A 91 2.87 1.39 5.90
C LEU A 91 3.45 2.39 4.89
N LEU A 92 3.12 3.69 5.03
CA LEU A 92 3.67 4.74 4.19
C LEU A 92 5.20 4.83 4.30
N GLN A 93 5.78 4.63 5.50
CA GLN A 93 7.22 4.64 5.72
C GLN A 93 7.93 3.38 5.20
N GLU A 94 7.33 2.20 5.35
CA GLU A 94 7.89 0.94 4.86
C GLU A 94 8.03 0.93 3.34
N GLU A 95 7.07 1.52 2.62
CA GLU A 95 7.15 1.64 1.15
C GLU A 95 8.17 2.68 0.65
N LEU A 96 8.71 3.52 1.54
CA LEU A 96 9.80 4.44 1.22
C LEU A 96 11.18 3.79 1.43
N LYS A 97 11.25 2.64 2.12
CA LYS A 97 12.52 1.98 2.41
C LYS A 97 13.15 1.44 1.13
N PRO A 98 14.48 1.61 0.94
CA PRO A 98 15.18 1.13 -0.25
C PRO A 98 15.11 -0.40 -0.40
N SER A 99 14.94 -1.15 0.70
CA SER A 99 14.77 -2.61 0.68
C SER A 99 13.50 -3.07 -0.04
N PHE A 100 12.45 -2.24 -0.10
CA PHE A 100 11.24 -2.53 -0.87
C PHE A 100 11.50 -2.57 -2.39
N TYR A 101 12.60 -1.94 -2.83
CA TYR A 101 12.98 -1.82 -4.24
C TYR A 101 14.09 -2.82 -4.63
N SER A 102 14.57 -3.65 -3.69
CA SER A 102 15.72 -4.51 -3.93
C SER A 102 15.33 -5.92 -4.38
N ARG A 103 15.85 -6.30 -5.55
CA ARG A 103 15.87 -7.63 -6.19
C ARG A 103 14.62 -8.05 -6.99
N GLU A 104 13.43 -7.49 -6.74
CA GLU A 104 12.20 -7.82 -7.48
C GLU A 104 11.91 -6.92 -8.71
N GLN A 105 12.63 -5.81 -8.87
CA GLN A 105 12.41 -4.83 -9.96
C GLN A 105 13.40 -5.02 -11.11
N SER A 106 13.44 -6.22 -11.69
CA SER A 106 14.42 -6.57 -12.72
C SER A 106 14.15 -5.92 -14.08
N SER A 107 12.94 -5.38 -14.29
CA SER A 107 12.52 -4.75 -15.54
C SER A 107 11.70 -3.47 -15.33
N ILE A 108 11.61 -2.65 -16.38
CA ILE A 108 10.73 -1.47 -16.43
C ILE A 108 9.26 -1.89 -16.30
N ARG A 109 8.89 -3.08 -16.79
CA ARG A 109 7.56 -3.65 -16.57
C ARG A 109 7.28 -3.87 -15.08
N ASP A 110 8.24 -4.42 -14.34
CA ASP A 110 8.11 -4.66 -12.91
C ASP A 110 7.96 -3.34 -12.14
N GLN A 111 8.70 -2.30 -12.54
CA GLN A 111 8.55 -0.96 -11.95
C GLN A 111 7.15 -0.37 -12.20
N VAL A 112 6.61 -0.51 -13.41
CA VAL A 112 5.23 -0.09 -13.74
C VAL A 112 4.22 -0.85 -12.89
N GLN A 113 4.37 -2.17 -12.77
CA GLN A 113 3.50 -3.01 -11.96
C GLN A 113 3.59 -2.66 -10.47
N LEU A 114 4.78 -2.32 -9.97
CA LEU A 114 4.98 -1.90 -8.59
C LEU A 114 4.22 -0.61 -8.28
N TRP A 115 4.36 0.42 -9.12
CA TRP A 115 3.61 1.67 -8.94
C TRP A 115 2.10 1.45 -9.05
N THR A 116 1.67 0.58 -9.96
CA THR A 116 0.25 0.20 -10.11
C THR A 116 -0.27 -0.50 -8.86
N SER A 117 0.46 -1.48 -8.34
CA SER A 117 0.14 -2.19 -7.10
C SER A 117 0.07 -1.24 -5.91
N ARG A 118 1.01 -0.29 -5.83
CA ARG A 118 1.03 0.75 -4.80
C ARG A 118 -0.21 1.64 -4.84
N ILE A 119 -0.58 2.14 -6.02
CA ILE A 119 -1.80 2.95 -6.19
C ILE A 119 -3.02 2.17 -5.74
N ASN A 120 -3.14 0.90 -6.15
CA ASN A 120 -4.25 0.03 -5.75
C ASN A 120 -4.30 -0.17 -4.24
N LYS A 121 -3.17 -0.44 -3.58
CA LYS A 121 -3.09 -0.59 -2.12
C LYS A 121 -3.56 0.66 -1.39
N LEU A 122 -3.08 1.84 -1.80
CA LEU A 122 -3.46 3.11 -1.18
C LEU A 122 -4.93 3.46 -1.44
N ASN A 123 -5.45 3.19 -2.65
CA ASN A 123 -6.86 3.38 -2.96
C ASN A 123 -7.77 2.44 -2.16
N ASN A 124 -7.38 1.17 -2.00
CA ASN A 124 -8.10 0.24 -1.15
C ASN A 124 -8.15 0.72 0.31
N LEU A 125 -7.05 1.30 0.80
CA LEU A 125 -6.98 1.91 2.12
C LEU A 125 -7.96 3.09 2.23
N LEU A 126 -8.00 3.99 1.23
CA LEU A 126 -8.97 5.09 1.19
C LEU A 126 -10.42 4.59 1.21
N VAL A 127 -10.74 3.55 0.44
CA VAL A 127 -12.08 2.93 0.42
C VAL A 127 -12.44 2.37 1.80
N GLN A 128 -11.49 1.76 2.51
CA GLN A 128 -11.73 1.27 3.88
C GLN A 128 -11.97 2.41 4.87
N LEU A 129 -11.22 3.51 4.76
CA LEU A 129 -11.44 4.71 5.57
C LEU A 129 -12.78 5.40 5.26
N ASP A 130 -13.31 5.20 4.06
CA ASP A 130 -14.63 5.69 3.64
C ASP A 130 -15.77 4.69 3.87
N SER A 131 -15.49 3.55 4.50
CA SER A 131 -16.53 2.61 4.86
C SER A 131 -17.57 3.23 5.82
N PRO A 132 -18.86 2.84 5.71
CA PRO A 132 -19.94 3.38 6.55
C PRO A 132 -19.62 3.27 8.05
N PHE A 133 -18.99 2.16 8.42
CA PHE A 133 -18.50 1.89 9.77
C PHE A 133 -17.52 2.98 10.27
N VAL A 134 -16.49 3.31 9.48
CA VAL A 134 -15.49 4.31 9.87
C VAL A 134 -16.15 5.69 9.92
N GLN A 135 -17.05 5.98 8.99
CA GLN A 135 -17.80 7.23 8.99
C GLN A 135 -18.64 7.39 10.26
N ASP A 136 -19.25 6.33 10.77
CA ASP A 136 -20.03 6.39 12.00
C ASP A 136 -19.15 6.55 13.24
N VAL A 137 -17.96 5.94 13.28
CA VAL A 137 -16.93 6.21 14.31
C VAL A 137 -16.56 7.70 14.32
N LEU A 138 -16.27 8.26 13.15
CA LEU A 138 -15.90 9.67 13.01
C LEU A 138 -17.03 10.61 13.43
N LYS A 139 -18.28 10.31 13.05
CA LYS A 139 -19.46 11.09 13.49
C LYS A 139 -19.63 11.08 15.00
N ASN A 140 -19.46 9.93 15.65
CA ASN A 140 -19.58 9.82 17.10
C ASN A 140 -18.47 10.59 17.82
N LEU A 141 -17.23 10.50 17.34
CA LEU A 141 -16.13 11.31 17.86
C LEU A 141 -16.37 12.82 17.63
N ALA A 142 -17.02 13.19 16.52
CA ALA A 142 -17.29 14.58 16.18
C ALA A 142 -18.36 15.20 17.09
N ARG A 143 -19.42 14.44 17.39
CA ARG A 143 -20.44 14.84 18.38
C ARG A 143 -19.83 15.12 19.75
N ASN A 144 -18.81 14.34 20.12
CA ASN A 144 -18.13 14.47 21.41
C ASN A 144 -16.90 15.40 21.36
N ARG A 145 -16.68 16.14 20.26
CA ARG A 145 -15.58 17.11 20.08
C ARG A 145 -14.19 16.53 20.35
N SER A 146 -13.96 15.28 19.95
CA SER A 146 -12.66 14.62 20.16
C SER A 146 -11.53 15.31 19.36
N PRO A 147 -10.38 15.61 19.98
CA PRO A 147 -9.25 16.25 19.31
C PRO A 147 -8.55 15.34 18.29
N TYR A 148 -8.77 14.02 18.36
CA TYR A 148 -8.11 13.03 17.50
C TYR A 148 -8.63 13.03 16.05
N LEU A 149 -9.79 13.64 15.80
CA LEU A 149 -10.37 13.76 14.47
C LEU A 149 -9.49 14.53 13.50
N ALA A 150 -8.93 15.67 13.93
CA ALA A 150 -8.08 16.50 13.06
C ALA A 150 -6.86 15.71 12.58
N SER A 151 -6.17 15.05 13.52
CA SER A 151 -5.00 14.19 13.24
C SER A 151 -5.33 13.06 12.25
N PHE A 152 -6.52 12.46 12.37
CA PHE A 152 -6.94 11.40 11.44
C PHE A 152 -7.27 11.93 10.04
N MET A 153 -7.91 13.10 9.95
CA MET A 153 -8.18 13.75 8.67
C MET A 153 -6.89 14.14 7.94
N ASP A 154 -5.88 14.61 8.68
CA ASP A 154 -4.55 14.89 8.13
C ASP A 154 -3.92 13.64 7.49
N ILE A 155 -4.11 12.47 8.12
CA ILE A 155 -3.62 11.19 7.58
C ILE A 155 -4.36 10.81 6.31
N LYS A 156 -5.67 11.02 6.24
CA LYS A 156 -6.43 10.79 5.00
C LYS A 156 -5.93 11.68 3.84
N ILE A 157 -5.60 12.94 4.14
CA ILE A 157 -4.99 13.87 3.18
C ILE A 157 -3.61 13.37 2.76
N GLU A 158 -2.79 12.89 3.69
CA GLU A 158 -1.46 12.32 3.42
C GLU A 158 -1.52 11.12 2.48
N ILE A 159 -2.47 10.20 2.69
CA ILE A 159 -2.69 9.05 1.79
C ILE A 159 -3.10 9.52 0.40
N THR A 160 -4.03 10.48 0.31
CA THR A 160 -4.49 11.02 -0.99
C THR A 160 -3.33 11.66 -1.75
N ARG A 161 -2.46 12.41 -1.05
CA ARG A 161 -1.23 12.94 -1.63
C ARG A 161 -0.31 11.82 -2.10
N ALA A 162 -0.11 10.78 -1.29
CA ALA A 162 0.71 9.63 -1.67
C ALA A 162 0.21 8.93 -2.95
N VAL A 163 -1.11 8.78 -3.11
CA VAL A 163 -1.73 8.26 -4.35
C VAL A 163 -1.35 9.14 -5.54
N THR A 164 -1.61 10.46 -5.46
CA THR A 164 -1.31 11.37 -6.58
C THR A 164 0.19 11.42 -6.91
N HIS A 165 1.07 11.27 -5.92
CA HIS A 165 2.51 11.14 -6.16
C HIS A 165 2.86 9.82 -6.86
N ALA A 166 2.26 8.70 -6.45
CA ALA A 166 2.46 7.41 -7.08
C ALA A 166 1.95 7.38 -8.53
N GLU A 167 0.80 8.00 -8.82
CA GLU A 167 0.26 8.15 -10.18
C GLU A 167 1.20 8.95 -11.10
N ARG A 168 1.77 10.05 -10.60
CA ARG A 168 2.77 10.82 -11.35
C ARG A 168 4.01 10.01 -11.63
N ASN A 169 4.52 9.27 -10.63
CA ASN A 169 5.70 8.42 -10.82
C ASN A 169 5.42 7.29 -11.83
N LEU A 170 4.26 6.66 -11.75
CA LEU A 170 3.79 5.69 -12.75
C LEU A 170 3.80 6.29 -14.15
N SER A 171 3.28 7.50 -14.31
CA SER A 171 3.27 8.20 -15.59
C SER A 171 4.68 8.47 -16.12
N PHE A 172 5.68 8.74 -15.27
CA PHE A 172 7.06 8.92 -15.74
C PHE A 172 7.67 7.61 -16.21
N VAL A 173 7.57 6.53 -15.42
CA VAL A 173 8.15 5.23 -15.81
C VAL A 173 7.46 4.66 -17.05
N SER A 174 6.15 4.83 -17.18
CA SER A 174 5.40 4.33 -18.34
C SER A 174 5.83 4.97 -19.65
N THR A 175 6.42 6.17 -19.64
CA THR A 175 7.02 6.78 -20.86
C THR A 175 8.19 5.99 -21.41
N LEU A 176 8.84 5.15 -20.60
CA LEU A 176 9.93 4.28 -21.04
C LEU A 176 9.44 2.98 -21.68
N SER A 177 8.21 2.55 -21.37
CA SER A 177 7.68 1.27 -21.85
C SER A 177 7.68 1.10 -23.38
N PRO A 178 7.32 2.13 -24.20
CA PRO A 178 7.40 2.02 -25.66
C PRO A 178 8.81 1.78 -26.17
N TRP A 179 9.81 2.47 -25.60
CA TRP A 179 11.22 2.31 -26.01
C TRP A 179 11.75 0.93 -25.65
N ILE A 180 11.46 0.47 -24.44
CA ILE A 180 11.82 -0.87 -23.98
C ILE A 180 11.15 -1.94 -24.84
N PHE A 181 9.89 -1.75 -25.22
CA PHE A 181 9.20 -2.64 -26.15
C PHE A 181 9.89 -2.70 -27.53
N GLN A 182 10.29 -1.55 -28.09
CA GLN A 182 11.03 -1.49 -29.36
C GLN A 182 12.38 -2.21 -29.26
N ILE A 183 13.14 -1.97 -28.18
CA ILE A 183 14.43 -2.63 -27.94
C ILE A 183 14.24 -4.15 -27.84
N ASN A 184 13.29 -4.62 -27.04
CA ASN A 184 13.01 -6.03 -26.84
C ASN A 184 12.56 -6.75 -28.14
N ASN A 185 11.95 -6.04 -29.08
CA ASN A 185 11.54 -6.57 -30.38
C ASN A 185 12.56 -6.35 -31.51
N SER A 186 13.67 -5.67 -31.25
CA SER A 186 14.72 -5.41 -32.25
C SER A 186 15.45 -6.68 -32.64
N ASN A 187 15.71 -6.90 -33.93
CA ASN A 187 16.37 -8.11 -34.42
C ASN A 187 17.88 -7.95 -34.57
N ASN A 188 18.35 -6.70 -34.67
CA ASN A 188 19.75 -6.37 -34.90
C ASN A 188 20.25 -5.30 -33.92
N LEU A 189 21.56 -5.27 -33.66
CA LEU A 189 22.16 -4.26 -32.77
C LEU A 189 22.01 -2.84 -33.32
N ASN A 190 22.04 -2.65 -34.64
CA ASN A 190 21.89 -1.33 -35.26
C ASN A 190 20.52 -0.70 -34.95
N GLU A 191 19.46 -1.50 -34.86
CA GLU A 191 18.13 -1.03 -34.48
C GLU A 191 18.12 -0.54 -33.03
N ILE A 192 18.68 -1.32 -32.11
CA ILE A 192 18.84 -0.91 -30.70
C ILE A 192 19.61 0.41 -30.59
N LEU A 193 20.73 0.54 -31.31
CA LEU A 193 21.54 1.76 -31.32
C LEU A 193 20.76 2.98 -31.85
N SER A 194 19.86 2.78 -32.80
CA SER A 194 19.03 3.86 -33.36
C SER A 194 18.01 4.42 -32.35
N TYR A 195 17.57 3.62 -31.38
CA TYR A 195 16.60 4.04 -30.35
C TYR A 195 17.26 4.71 -29.14
N LEU A 196 18.55 4.49 -28.91
CA LEU A 196 19.26 5.02 -27.75
C LEU A 196 19.20 6.56 -27.61
N PRO A 197 19.38 7.38 -28.67
CA PRO A 197 19.29 8.83 -28.55
C PRO A 197 17.94 9.29 -28.00
N SER A 198 16.85 8.73 -28.52
CA SER A 198 15.49 9.06 -28.10
C SER A 198 15.17 8.56 -26.69
N LEU A 199 15.65 7.36 -26.33
CA LEU A 199 15.55 6.84 -24.97
C LEU A 199 16.30 7.73 -23.97
N MET A 200 17.53 8.14 -24.28
CA MET A 200 18.33 9.02 -23.42
C MET A 200 17.68 10.40 -23.26
N HIS A 201 17.08 10.95 -24.32
CA HIS A 201 16.31 12.17 -24.22
C HIS A 201 15.09 12.01 -23.30
N THR A 202 14.37 10.88 -23.39
CA THR A 202 13.24 10.58 -22.51
C THR A 202 13.69 10.46 -21.05
N LEU A 203 14.81 9.78 -20.78
CA LEU A 203 15.41 9.68 -19.44
C LEU A 203 15.82 11.04 -18.89
N PHE A 204 16.36 11.91 -19.74
CA PHE A 204 16.69 13.28 -19.36
C PHE A 204 15.44 14.10 -18.97
N LEU A 205 14.35 13.98 -19.73
CA LEU A 205 13.08 14.62 -19.38
C LEU A 205 12.52 14.09 -18.06
N ILE A 206 12.62 12.78 -17.81
CA ILE A 206 12.22 12.18 -16.52
C ILE A 206 13.06 12.77 -15.38
N TRP A 207 14.38 12.84 -15.53
CA TRP A 207 15.28 13.44 -14.53
C TRP A 207 14.94 14.90 -14.24
N GLN A 208 14.63 15.68 -15.26
CA GLN A 208 14.37 17.11 -15.13
C GLN A 208 13.00 17.42 -14.52
N HIS A 209 11.98 16.60 -14.79
CA HIS A 209 10.60 16.91 -14.42
C HIS A 209 10.02 16.05 -13.29
N SER A 210 10.61 14.90 -12.97
CA SER A 210 10.10 14.02 -11.92
C SER A 210 10.72 14.36 -10.56
N HIS A 211 9.90 14.71 -9.57
CA HIS A 211 10.40 14.93 -8.21
C HIS A 211 11.03 13.68 -7.58
N TYR A 212 10.50 12.48 -7.88
CA TYR A 212 11.02 11.22 -7.36
C TYR A 212 12.28 10.77 -8.09
N TYR A 213 12.26 10.78 -9.43
CA TYR A 213 13.40 10.32 -10.23
C TYR A 213 14.50 11.38 -10.37
N HIS A 214 14.32 12.61 -9.89
CA HIS A 214 15.39 13.59 -9.76
C HIS A 214 16.39 13.27 -8.63
N GLN A 215 16.07 12.28 -7.77
CA GLN A 215 16.98 11.82 -6.73
C GLN A 215 18.05 10.93 -7.34
N LYS A 216 19.34 11.21 -7.05
CA LYS A 216 20.50 10.48 -7.61
C LYS A 216 20.36 8.96 -7.47
N ASP A 217 20.00 8.48 -6.28
CA ASP A 217 19.89 7.05 -6.01
C ASP A 217 18.77 6.40 -6.83
N LYS A 218 17.62 7.07 -6.93
CA LYS A 218 16.45 6.58 -7.69
C LYS A 218 16.68 6.59 -9.19
N PHE A 219 17.35 7.61 -9.71
CA PHE A 219 17.72 7.66 -11.11
C PHE A 219 18.79 6.64 -11.47
N SER A 220 19.78 6.45 -10.59
CA SER A 220 20.80 5.40 -10.77
C SER A 220 20.15 4.03 -10.88
N GLN A 221 19.18 3.72 -10.00
CA GLN A 221 18.40 2.48 -10.07
C GLN A 221 17.61 2.37 -11.38
N LEU A 222 16.98 3.45 -11.84
CA LEU A 222 16.26 3.46 -13.11
C LEU A 222 17.20 3.18 -14.29
N LEU A 223 18.37 3.80 -14.33
CA LEU A 223 19.38 3.57 -15.36
C LEU A 223 19.94 2.15 -15.32
N GLU A 224 20.14 1.59 -14.12
CA GLU A 224 20.60 0.21 -13.95
C GLU A 224 19.60 -0.79 -14.54
N VAL A 225 18.31 -0.59 -14.31
CA VAL A 225 17.25 -1.43 -14.90
C VAL A 225 17.21 -1.28 -16.43
N VAL A 226 17.21 -0.05 -16.94
CA VAL A 226 17.21 0.19 -18.41
C VAL A 226 18.43 -0.43 -19.08
N SER A 227 19.62 -0.23 -18.52
CA SER A 227 20.87 -0.78 -19.05
C SER A 227 20.90 -2.30 -19.00
N SER A 228 20.38 -2.90 -17.92
CA SER A 228 20.26 -4.35 -17.78
C SER A 228 19.38 -4.95 -18.88
N GLU A 229 18.24 -4.33 -19.19
CA GLU A 229 17.37 -4.79 -20.29
C GLU A 229 18.05 -4.69 -21.66
N ILE A 230 18.73 -3.58 -21.94
CA ILE A 230 19.48 -3.40 -23.20
C ILE A 230 20.56 -4.46 -23.34
N VAL A 231 21.36 -4.69 -22.28
CA VAL A 231 22.43 -5.69 -22.28
C VAL A 231 21.87 -7.10 -22.45
N LEU A 232 20.76 -7.42 -21.79
CA LEU A 232 20.11 -8.72 -21.91
C LEU A 232 19.64 -8.97 -23.34
N ARG A 233 19.01 -7.97 -23.97
CA ARG A 233 18.58 -8.09 -25.37
C ARG A 233 19.76 -8.19 -26.34
N ALA A 234 20.79 -7.37 -26.15
CA ALA A 234 21.99 -7.42 -26.99
C ALA A 234 22.66 -8.81 -26.93
N LYS A 235 22.75 -9.42 -25.74
CA LYS A 235 23.26 -10.79 -25.56
C LYS A 235 22.43 -11.82 -26.33
N GLN A 236 21.10 -11.72 -26.31
CA GLN A 236 20.21 -12.61 -27.06
C GLN A 236 20.44 -12.52 -28.58
N ILE A 237 20.56 -11.30 -29.11
CA ILE A 237 20.81 -11.09 -30.55
C ILE A 237 22.16 -11.70 -30.95
N ILE A 238 23.21 -11.49 -30.16
CA ILE A 238 24.54 -12.06 -30.44
C ILE A 238 24.49 -13.60 -30.40
N ALA A 239 23.83 -14.19 -29.41
CA ALA A 239 23.70 -15.65 -29.30
C ALA A 239 22.97 -16.26 -30.51
N ASN A 240 21.87 -15.63 -30.95
CA ASN A 240 21.11 -16.08 -32.12
C ASN A 240 21.96 -16.01 -33.40
N ASN A 241 22.74 -14.93 -33.56
CA ASN A 241 23.63 -14.77 -34.70
C ASN A 241 24.74 -15.84 -34.73
N ILE A 242 25.29 -16.23 -33.58
CA ILE A 242 26.28 -17.32 -33.49
C ILE A 242 25.65 -18.67 -33.85
N SER A 243 24.45 -18.96 -33.31
CA SER A 243 23.73 -20.21 -33.61
C SER A 243 23.38 -20.34 -35.09
N SER A 244 22.93 -19.25 -35.74
CA SER A 244 22.63 -19.24 -37.18
C SER A 244 23.85 -19.47 -38.07
N LYS A 245 25.05 -19.08 -37.60
CA LYS A 245 26.31 -19.35 -38.31
C LYS A 245 26.76 -20.80 -38.13
N ALA A 246 26.46 -21.42 -36.98
CA ALA A 246 26.82 -22.81 -36.69
C ALA A 246 25.93 -23.84 -37.40
N THR A 247 24.69 -23.50 -37.77
CA THR A 247 23.79 -24.39 -38.51
C THR A 247 23.96 -24.32 -40.04
N ASN A 248 24.72 -23.35 -40.54
CA ASN A 248 25.00 -23.16 -41.98
C ASN A 248 26.39 -23.68 -42.40
N VAL A 249 27.05 -24.45 -41.53
CA VAL A 249 28.32 -25.18 -41.78
C VAL A 249 28.04 -26.67 -41.65
#